data_AF-A0A849L844-F1
#
_entry.id   AF-A0A849L844-F1
#
_cell.length_a   1.000
_cell.length_b   1.000
_cell.length_c   1.000
_cell.angle_alpha   90.00
_cell.angle_beta   90.00
_cell.angle_gamma   90.00
#
_symmetry.space_group_name_H-M   'P 1'
#
loop_
_entity.id
_entity.type
_entity.pdbx_description
1 polymer ?
#
loop_
_entity_poly.entity_id
_entity_poly.type
_entity_poly.pdbx_seq_one_letter_code
_entity_poly.pdbx_strand_id
1 'polypeptide(L)'
;MHTSREFFEYDFASTLFPMETCRFLIGNGAVEIDAHIQRCLSKADEDKAYQFLAQTRVYASKPRNHLRRTVKLDPVSEFFLYDVIFRNRSKFRKPFHSDKKHFGYRFEDGKPIPATASYTGFKKAVVAYAAQFDYSLSFDVASYFNGIYHHDIVA
;
A
#
# COMPACT_ATOMS: atom_id res chain seq x y z
N MET A 1 2.12 4.22 -17.05
CA MET A 1 1.30 4.38 -15.83
C MET A 1 1.35 5.83 -15.42
N HIS A 2 0.24 6.52 -15.65
CA HIS A 2 0.13 7.97 -15.66
C HIS A 2 -0.87 8.48 -14.63
N THR A 3 -1.78 7.62 -14.16
CA THR A 3 -2.85 8.00 -13.22
C THR A 3 -2.94 7.05 -12.02
N SER A 4 -3.52 7.54 -10.94
CA SER A 4 -3.82 6.76 -9.72
C SER A 4 -4.75 5.57 -10.02
N ARG A 5 -5.68 5.74 -10.97
CA ARG A 5 -6.56 4.67 -11.45
C ARG A 5 -5.79 3.56 -12.16
N GLU A 6 -4.85 3.90 -13.03
CA GLU A 6 -4.01 2.89 -13.67
C GLU A 6 -3.16 2.12 -12.65
N PHE A 7 -2.72 2.79 -11.57
CA PHE A 7 -2.01 2.13 -10.49
C PHE A 7 -2.90 1.18 -9.68
N PHE A 8 -4.10 1.60 -9.33
CA PHE A 8 -5.11 0.72 -8.72
C PHE A 8 -5.38 -0.51 -9.61
N GLU A 9 -5.61 -0.31 -10.90
CA GLU A 9 -5.94 -1.38 -11.84
C GLU A 9 -4.78 -2.37 -12.01
N TYR A 10 -3.55 -1.86 -12.07
CA TYR A 10 -2.34 -2.68 -12.10
C TYR A 10 -2.23 -3.61 -10.88
N ASP A 11 -2.56 -3.12 -9.69
CA ASP A 11 -2.39 -3.85 -8.43
C ASP A 11 -3.61 -4.69 -8.04
N PHE A 12 -4.78 -4.44 -8.64
CA PHE A 12 -6.07 -5.02 -8.27
C PHE A 12 -6.02 -6.54 -8.02
N ALA A 13 -5.53 -7.30 -9.00
CA ALA A 13 -5.46 -8.76 -8.93
C ALA A 13 -4.44 -9.28 -7.90
N SER A 14 -3.51 -8.44 -7.45
CA SER A 14 -2.51 -8.76 -6.43
C SER A 14 -3.02 -8.54 -5.01
N THR A 15 -4.17 -7.89 -4.85
CA THR A 15 -4.77 -7.63 -3.53
C THR A 15 -5.33 -8.90 -2.89
N LEU A 16 -5.47 -8.91 -1.56
CA LEU A 16 -6.09 -10.03 -0.84
C LEU A 16 -7.59 -10.18 -1.12
N PHE A 17 -8.26 -9.09 -1.50
CA PHE A 17 -9.69 -9.03 -1.79
C PHE A 17 -9.95 -8.15 -3.01
N PRO A 18 -9.74 -8.69 -4.23
CA PRO A 18 -10.02 -8.00 -5.49
C PRO A 18 -11.53 -7.92 -5.70
N MET A 19 -12.19 -7.02 -4.97
CA MET A 19 -13.64 -6.85 -5.05
C MET A 19 -14.01 -6.12 -6.35
N GLU A 20 -14.68 -6.81 -7.25
CA GLU A 20 -15.17 -6.22 -8.51
C GLU A 20 -16.08 -5.01 -8.26
N THR A 21 -16.82 -4.97 -7.15
CA THR A 21 -17.59 -3.78 -6.75
C THR A 21 -16.70 -2.56 -6.57
N CYS A 22 -15.54 -2.67 -5.91
CA CYS A 22 -14.60 -1.56 -5.75
C CYS A 22 -14.06 -1.14 -7.12
N ARG A 23 -13.63 -2.11 -7.94
CA ARG A 23 -13.11 -1.84 -9.28
C ARG A 23 -14.13 -1.16 -10.19
N PHE A 24 -15.39 -1.61 -10.16
CA PHE A 24 -16.48 -1.02 -10.91
C PHE A 24 -16.76 0.43 -10.46
N LEU A 25 -16.88 0.68 -9.16
CA LEU A 25 -17.17 2.01 -8.63
C LEU A 25 -16.01 2.98 -8.89
N ILE A 26 -14.77 2.57 -8.70
CA ILE A 26 -13.59 3.38 -9.02
C ILE A 26 -13.49 3.62 -10.53
N GLY A 27 -13.83 2.62 -11.34
CA GLY A 27 -13.77 2.71 -12.80
C GLY A 27 -14.80 3.65 -13.42
N ASN A 28 -15.98 3.77 -12.79
CA ASN A 28 -17.11 4.52 -13.34
C ASN A 28 -17.48 5.78 -12.55
N GLY A 29 -17.10 5.89 -11.28
CA GLY A 29 -17.46 6.98 -10.37
C GLY A 29 -16.26 7.73 -9.79
N ALA A 30 -15.12 7.74 -10.49
CA ALA A 30 -13.90 8.37 -9.99
C ALA A 30 -14.08 9.87 -9.68
N VAL A 31 -14.90 10.58 -10.46
CA VAL A 31 -15.16 12.01 -10.29
C VAL A 31 -15.91 12.28 -8.99
N GLU A 32 -16.95 11.49 -8.73
CA GLU A 32 -17.77 11.59 -7.52
C GLU A 32 -16.99 11.16 -6.28
N ILE A 33 -16.17 10.11 -6.42
CA ILE A 33 -15.27 9.65 -5.35
C ILE A 33 -14.25 10.75 -5.00
N ASP A 34 -13.59 11.36 -5.99
CA ASP A 34 -12.64 12.45 -5.74
C ASP A 34 -13.34 13.66 -5.12
N ALA A 35 -14.50 14.06 -5.63
CA ALA A 35 -15.30 15.12 -5.03
C ALA A 35 -15.62 14.84 -3.56
N HIS A 36 -16.01 13.61 -3.22
CA HIS A 36 -16.25 13.22 -1.83
C HIS A 36 -14.96 13.26 -0.98
N ILE A 37 -13.83 12.77 -1.51
CA ILE A 37 -12.52 12.84 -0.85
C ILE A 37 -12.15 14.29 -0.55
N GLN A 38 -12.30 15.21 -1.51
CA GLN A 38 -11.98 16.63 -1.29
C GLN A 38 -12.81 17.23 -0.15
N ARG A 39 -14.10 16.85 -0.05
CA ARG A 39 -14.96 17.27 1.07
C ARG A 39 -14.51 16.68 2.40
N CYS A 40 -14.13 15.40 2.44
CA CYS A 40 -13.56 14.77 3.65
C CYS A 40 -12.27 15.43 4.13
N LEU A 41 -11.49 16.03 3.22
CA LEU A 41 -10.22 16.72 3.53
C LEU A 41 -10.40 18.23 3.78
N SER A 42 -11.57 18.78 3.46
CA SER A 42 -11.90 20.19 3.57
C SER A 42 -11.93 20.63 5.03
N LYS A 43 -11.50 21.87 5.27
CA LYS A 43 -11.65 22.54 6.58
C LYS A 43 -12.89 23.44 6.65
N ALA A 44 -13.70 23.47 5.59
CA ALA A 44 -14.90 24.29 5.54
C ALA A 44 -15.98 23.76 6.50
N ASP A 45 -16.74 24.66 7.12
CA ASP A 45 -17.78 24.29 8.09
C ASP A 45 -18.90 23.44 7.47
N GLU A 46 -19.25 23.70 6.21
CA GLU A 46 -20.27 22.96 5.45
C GLU A 46 -19.88 21.51 5.14
N ASP A 47 -18.59 21.18 5.21
CA ASP A 47 -18.06 19.86 4.93
C ASP A 47 -17.82 19.01 6.17
N LYS A 48 -18.08 19.53 7.39
CA LYS A 48 -17.85 18.84 8.67
C LYS A 48 -18.51 17.46 8.80
N ALA A 49 -19.58 17.20 8.04
CA ALA A 49 -20.27 15.92 8.05
C ALA A 49 -19.61 14.84 7.16
N TYR A 50 -18.70 15.22 6.27
CA TYR A 50 -18.01 14.31 5.36
C TYR A 50 -16.84 13.65 6.05
N GLN A 51 -16.79 12.33 6.02
CA GLN A 51 -15.74 11.54 6.66
C GLN A 51 -15.52 10.23 5.91
N PHE A 52 -14.29 9.71 6.00
CA PHE A 52 -14.00 8.34 5.55
C PHE A 52 -14.73 7.33 6.42
N LEU A 53 -15.14 6.21 5.81
CA LEU A 53 -15.73 5.12 6.55
C LEU A 53 -14.67 4.32 7.30
N ALA A 54 -15.07 3.77 8.45
CA ALA A 54 -14.21 2.88 9.20
C ALA A 54 -13.94 1.59 8.39
N GLN A 55 -12.70 1.11 8.46
CA GLN A 55 -12.30 -0.16 7.87
C GLN A 55 -13.14 -1.32 8.43
N THR A 56 -13.54 -2.24 7.56
CA THR A 56 -14.34 -3.42 7.94
C THR A 56 -13.42 -4.61 8.19
N ARG A 57 -13.61 -5.31 9.31
CA ARG A 57 -12.85 -6.53 9.61
C ARG A 57 -13.31 -7.67 8.71
N VAL A 58 -12.35 -8.33 8.05
CA VAL A 58 -12.58 -9.46 7.15
C VAL A 58 -11.58 -10.58 7.43
N TYR A 59 -11.81 -11.75 6.82
CA TYR A 59 -10.97 -12.94 7.00
C TYR A 59 -10.59 -13.51 5.63
N ALA A 60 -9.28 -13.61 5.37
CA ALA A 60 -8.77 -14.28 4.18
C ALA A 60 -8.39 -15.72 4.53
N SER A 61 -8.75 -16.66 3.67
CA SER A 61 -8.37 -18.06 3.84
C SER A 61 -6.84 -18.22 3.76
N LYS A 62 -6.28 -19.01 4.66
CA LYS A 62 -4.91 -19.52 4.62
C LYS A 62 -4.95 -21.03 4.42
N PRO A 63 -3.87 -21.64 3.90
CA PRO A 63 -3.75 -23.09 3.86
C PRO A 63 -4.07 -23.75 5.20
N ARG A 64 -4.62 -24.97 5.14
CA ARG A 64 -5.01 -25.78 6.31
C ARG A 64 -6.16 -25.17 7.14
N ASN A 65 -7.13 -24.54 6.48
CA ASN A 65 -8.34 -23.97 7.12
C ASN A 65 -8.06 -22.91 8.19
N HIS A 66 -6.89 -22.28 8.17
CA HIS A 66 -6.62 -21.12 9.00
C HIS A 66 -7.17 -19.86 8.37
N LEU A 67 -7.46 -18.85 9.19
CA LEU A 67 -7.91 -17.55 8.72
C LEU A 67 -6.87 -16.47 9.04
N ARG A 68 -6.57 -15.62 8.07
CA ARG A 68 -5.88 -14.34 8.28
C ARG A 68 -6.95 -13.29 8.57
N ARG A 69 -7.04 -12.85 9.83
CA ARG A 69 -7.79 -11.64 10.15
C ARG A 69 -7.11 -10.43 9.50
N THR A 70 -7.86 -9.63 8.77
CA THR A 70 -7.40 -8.40 8.13
C THR A 70 -8.58 -7.44 8.00
N VAL A 71 -8.43 -6.40 7.20
CA VAL A 71 -9.41 -5.33 7.02
C VAL A 71 -9.65 -5.08 5.54
N LYS A 72 -10.85 -4.64 5.20
CA LYS A 72 -11.21 -4.16 3.86
C LYS A 72 -11.72 -2.73 3.98
N LEU A 73 -11.26 -1.90 3.05
CA LEU A 73 -11.66 -0.52 2.88
C LEU A 73 -12.84 -0.44 1.90
N ASP A 74 -13.67 0.58 2.07
CA ASP A 74 -14.66 0.94 1.07
C ASP A 74 -13.97 1.55 -0.18
N PRO A 75 -14.66 1.65 -1.33
CA PRO A 75 -14.06 2.13 -2.57
C PRO A 75 -13.45 3.53 -2.47
N VAL A 76 -14.03 4.43 -1.65
CA VAL A 76 -13.52 5.80 -1.46
C VAL A 76 -12.18 5.75 -0.74
N SER A 77 -12.13 5.07 0.41
CA SER A 77 -10.91 4.95 1.21
C SER A 77 -9.81 4.18 0.48
N GLU A 78 -10.17 3.12 -0.26
CA GLU A 78 -9.23 2.34 -1.07
C GLU A 78 -8.61 3.20 -2.17
N PHE A 79 -9.43 3.91 -2.96
CA PHE A 79 -8.93 4.79 -4.01
C PHE A 79 -8.09 5.95 -3.48
N PHE A 80 -8.50 6.55 -2.35
CA PHE A 80 -7.74 7.60 -1.68
C PHE A 80 -6.31 7.15 -1.37
N LEU A 81 -6.11 5.93 -0.85
CA LEU A 81 -4.77 5.40 -0.60
C LEU A 81 -3.96 5.25 -1.89
N TYR A 82 -4.53 4.63 -2.93
CA TYR A 82 -3.83 4.50 -4.22
C TYR A 82 -3.44 5.86 -4.79
N ASP A 83 -4.32 6.86 -4.66
CA ASP A 83 -4.09 8.21 -5.14
C ASP A 83 -3.00 8.95 -4.36
N VAL A 84 -3.05 8.95 -3.03
CA VAL A 84 -2.01 9.55 -2.18
C VAL A 84 -0.64 8.91 -2.45
N ILE A 85 -0.59 7.57 -2.52
CA ILE A 85 0.65 6.84 -2.80
C ILE A 85 1.17 7.19 -4.19
N PHE A 86 0.31 7.14 -5.21
CA PHE A 86 0.74 7.42 -6.58
C PHE A 86 1.22 8.86 -6.74
N ARG A 87 0.49 9.86 -6.24
CA ARG A 87 0.88 11.28 -6.32
C ARG A 87 2.19 11.57 -5.59
N ASN A 88 2.46 10.88 -4.48
CA ASN A 88 3.67 11.07 -3.68
C ASN A 88 4.78 10.05 -3.98
N ARG A 89 4.65 9.24 -5.04
CA ARG A 89 5.54 8.09 -5.29
C ARG A 89 7.03 8.43 -5.37
N SER A 90 7.38 9.65 -5.78
CA SER A 90 8.77 10.13 -5.83
C SER A 90 9.37 10.44 -4.46
N LYS A 91 8.54 10.63 -3.43
CA LYS A 91 8.95 10.95 -2.06
C LYS A 91 9.30 9.73 -1.23
N PHE A 92 8.88 8.52 -1.64
CA PHE A 92 9.21 7.31 -0.90
C PHE A 92 10.72 7.07 -0.93
N ARG A 93 11.28 6.91 0.27
CA ARG A 93 12.72 6.81 0.48
C ARG A 93 13.31 5.64 -0.29
N LYS A 94 14.25 5.95 -1.19
CA LYS A 94 15.10 4.96 -1.85
C LYS A 94 16.21 4.49 -0.90
N PRO A 95 16.81 3.32 -1.14
CA PRO A 95 18.11 2.96 -0.57
C PRO A 95 19.09 4.12 -0.68
N PHE A 96 19.63 4.54 0.47
CA PHE A 96 20.54 5.69 0.59
C PHE A 96 21.99 5.25 0.87
N HIS A 97 22.20 3.96 1.12
CA HIS A 97 23.51 3.34 1.17
C HIS A 97 23.54 2.07 0.33
N SER A 98 24.73 1.71 -0.15
CA SER A 98 24.93 0.53 -1.01
C SER A 98 24.63 -0.78 -0.29
N ASP A 99 24.84 -0.83 1.03
CA ASP A 99 24.61 -1.99 1.89
C ASP A 99 23.14 -2.14 2.36
N LYS A 100 22.38 -1.03 2.42
CA LYS A 100 20.97 -1.03 2.81
C LYS A 100 20.04 -1.27 1.63
N LYS A 101 19.48 -2.47 1.52
CA LYS A 101 18.55 -2.84 0.43
C LYS A 101 17.09 -2.86 0.89
N HIS A 102 16.18 -2.37 0.04
CA HIS A 102 14.74 -2.33 0.28
C HIS A 102 14.02 -2.96 -0.90
N PHE A 103 13.17 -3.97 -0.65
CA PHE A 103 12.47 -4.73 -1.69
C PHE A 103 10.94 -4.66 -1.60
N GLY A 104 10.36 -4.16 -0.51
CA GLY A 104 8.90 -4.10 -0.36
C GLY A 104 8.25 -2.96 -1.15
N TYR A 105 7.33 -3.29 -2.05
CA TYR A 105 6.33 -2.39 -2.67
C TYR A 105 6.85 -1.00 -3.11
N ARG A 106 8.00 -0.97 -3.80
CA ARG A 106 8.68 0.27 -4.20
C ARG A 106 8.24 0.79 -5.57
N PHE A 107 8.53 2.06 -5.80
CA PHE A 107 8.52 2.67 -7.12
C PHE A 107 9.95 2.90 -7.63
N GLU A 108 10.13 2.71 -8.94
CA GLU A 108 11.32 3.00 -9.72
C GLU A 108 10.89 3.65 -11.04
N ASP A 109 11.55 4.74 -11.41
CA ASP A 109 11.22 5.54 -12.60
C ASP A 109 9.72 5.87 -12.74
N GLY A 110 9.09 6.17 -11.60
CA GLY A 110 7.69 6.54 -11.50
C GLY A 110 6.70 5.38 -11.64
N LYS A 111 7.18 4.12 -11.67
CA LYS A 111 6.36 2.90 -11.81
C LYS A 111 6.62 1.94 -10.63
N PRO A 112 5.62 1.16 -10.20
CA PRO A 112 5.78 0.15 -9.16
C PRO A 112 6.68 -0.97 -9.68
N ILE A 113 7.55 -1.46 -8.81
CA ILE A 113 8.35 -2.64 -9.09
C ILE A 113 7.45 -3.87 -8.91
N PRO A 114 7.37 -4.78 -9.89
CA PRO A 114 6.60 -6.01 -9.76
C PRO A 114 7.03 -6.82 -8.53
N ALA A 115 6.07 -7.40 -7.81
CA ALA A 115 6.34 -8.20 -6.61
C ALA A 115 7.32 -9.36 -6.88
N THR A 116 7.22 -9.98 -8.06
CA THR A 116 8.15 -11.03 -8.52
C THR A 116 9.59 -10.51 -8.66
N ALA A 117 9.78 -9.35 -9.29
CA ALA A 117 11.09 -8.72 -9.44
C ALA A 117 11.69 -8.35 -8.08
N SER A 118 10.88 -7.78 -7.18
CA SER A 118 11.26 -7.49 -5.80
C SER A 118 11.70 -8.73 -5.03
N TYR A 119 10.96 -9.84 -5.15
CA TYR A 119 11.32 -11.10 -4.51
C TYR A 119 12.60 -11.71 -5.08
N THR A 120 12.78 -11.71 -6.41
CA THR A 120 14.02 -12.14 -7.04
C THR A 120 15.22 -11.30 -6.57
N GLY A 121 15.05 -9.97 -6.49
CA GLY A 121 16.07 -9.05 -5.99
C GLY A 121 16.47 -9.38 -4.55
N PHE A 122 15.48 -9.63 -3.68
CA PHE A 122 15.72 -10.05 -2.31
C PHE A 122 16.52 -11.35 -2.24
N LYS A 123 16.12 -12.40 -2.96
CA LYS A 123 16.81 -13.70 -2.93
C LYS A 123 18.25 -13.60 -3.43
N LYS A 124 18.51 -12.79 -4.46
CA LYS A 124 19.87 -12.52 -4.94
C LYS A 124 20.72 -11.81 -3.88
N ALA A 125 20.18 -10.80 -3.20
CA ALA A 125 20.89 -10.09 -2.15
C ALA A 125 21.22 -10.99 -0.95
N VAL A 126 20.29 -11.86 -0.54
CA VAL A 126 20.54 -12.85 0.51
C VAL A 126 21.71 -13.76 0.15
N VAL A 127 21.76 -14.29 -1.08
CA VAL A 127 22.88 -15.13 -1.54
C VAL A 127 24.20 -14.36 -1.57
N ALA A 128 24.20 -13.13 -2.08
CA ALA A 128 25.40 -12.30 -2.15
C ALA A 128 25.96 -11.99 -0.75
N TYR A 129 25.10 -11.63 0.20
CA TYR A 129 25.54 -11.33 1.57
C TYR A 129 25.95 -12.58 2.35
N ALA A 130 25.32 -13.73 2.10
CA ALA A 130 25.76 -15.00 2.70
C ALA A 130 27.15 -15.43 2.23
N ALA A 131 27.59 -14.98 1.04
CA ALA A 131 28.96 -15.20 0.57
C ALA A 131 29.97 -14.20 1.14
N GLN A 132 29.51 -13.07 1.67
CA GLN A 132 30.36 -11.99 2.17
C GLN A 132 30.53 -12.00 3.70
N PHE A 133 29.53 -12.50 4.43
CA PHE A 133 29.49 -12.42 5.88
C PHE A 133 29.26 -13.81 6.50
N ASP A 134 30.04 -14.13 7.52
CA ASP A 134 29.97 -15.42 8.23
C ASP A 134 28.73 -15.54 9.13
N TYR A 135 28.15 -14.41 9.53
CA TYR A 135 27.05 -14.35 10.48
C TYR A 135 25.88 -13.55 9.91
N SER A 136 24.67 -13.97 10.28
CA SER A 136 23.43 -13.28 9.91
C SER A 136 22.49 -13.18 11.10
N LEU A 137 21.68 -12.13 11.10
CA LEU A 137 20.59 -11.92 12.03
C LEU A 137 19.29 -11.76 11.24
N SER A 138 18.24 -12.44 11.69
CA SER A 138 16.89 -12.25 11.18
C SER A 138 16.00 -11.77 12.31
N PHE A 139 15.19 -10.75 12.05
CA PHE A 139 14.16 -10.28 12.96
C PHE A 139 12.89 -9.97 12.16
N ASP A 140 11.76 -10.12 12.83
CA ASP A 140 10.44 -9.80 12.28
C ASP A 140 9.81 -8.69 13.11
N VAL A 141 9.16 -7.74 12.43
CA VAL A 141 8.46 -6.63 13.08
C VAL A 141 6.97 -6.95 13.10
N ALA A 142 6.49 -7.38 14.27
CA ALA A 142 5.07 -7.62 14.47
C ALA A 142 4.28 -6.30 14.55
N SER A 143 3.01 -6.37 14.14
CA SER A 143 2.04 -5.28 14.35
C SER A 143 2.46 -3.90 13.81
N TYR A 144 3.22 -3.85 12.70
CA TYR A 144 3.78 -2.63 12.13
C TYR A 144 2.84 -1.41 12.18
N PHE A 145 1.65 -1.50 11.56
CA PHE A 145 0.70 -0.39 11.52
C PHE A 145 0.15 0.04 12.89
N ASN A 146 0.07 -0.88 13.86
CA ASN A 146 -0.39 -0.58 15.22
C ASN A 146 0.78 -0.18 16.16
N GLY A 147 2.02 -0.25 15.68
CA GLY A 147 3.23 0.04 16.45
C GLY A 147 3.85 1.39 16.12
N ILE A 148 3.37 2.10 15.10
CA ILE A 148 3.88 3.42 14.75
C ILE A 148 3.20 4.49 15.62
N TYR A 149 3.99 5.34 16.26
CA TYR A 149 3.47 6.50 16.96
C TYR A 149 3.02 7.56 15.96
N HIS A 150 1.71 7.83 15.90
CA HIS A 150 1.14 8.67 14.83
C HIS A 150 1.67 10.11 14.83
N HIS A 151 2.09 10.66 15.97
CA HIS A 151 2.70 11.99 16.04
C HIS A 151 4.04 12.05 15.29
N ASP A 152 4.78 10.94 15.20
CA ASP A 152 6.06 10.88 14.48
C ASP A 152 5.86 10.84 12.95
N ILE A 153 4.65 10.56 12.46
CA ILE A 153 4.33 10.50 11.01
C ILE A 153 4.09 11.91 10.43
N VAL A 154 3.60 12.85 11.26
CA VAL A 154 3.14 14.18 10.82
C VAL A 154 4.24 15.25 10.88
N ALA A 155 5.43 14.89 11.39
CA ALA A 155 6.56 15.79 11.61
C ALA A 155 7.25 16.25 10.32
#